data_AF-A0A9X6KUJ6-F1
#
_entry.id   AF-A0A9X6KUJ6-F1
#
_cell.length_a   1.000
_cell.length_b   1.000
_cell.length_c   1.000
_cell.angle_alpha   90.00
_cell.angle_beta   90.00
_cell.angle_gamma   90.00
#
_symmetry.space_group_name_H-M   'P 1'
#
loop_
_entity.id
_entity.type
_entity.pdbx_description
1 polymer ?
#
loop_
_entity_poly.entity_id
_entity_poly.type
_entity_poly.pdbx_seq_one_letter_code
_entity_poly.pdbx_strand_id
1 'polypeptide(L)'
;MEKIEIAKELLKNSLNIYIKIKIEEYISHFEEIEEGSYFNKKNHEDDSLIRFHNCITYIQEKGFDIKGWMLYEIPIYYSHCFYNENTGQRFDLMVLNIGEVIPAYIDYSEEKDAETIEEAIKKYAV
;
A
#
# COMPACT_ATOMS: atom_id res chain seq x y z
N MET A 1 0.89 13.74 6.11
CA MET A 1 1.23 13.86 4.67
C MET A 1 -0.04 13.65 3.89
N GLU A 2 -0.24 14.41 2.82
CA GLU A 2 -1.39 14.19 1.93
C GLU A 2 -1.24 12.87 1.16
N LYS A 3 -2.35 12.25 0.71
CA LYS A 3 -2.32 10.97 -0.02
C LYS A 3 -1.35 10.99 -1.22
N ILE A 4 -1.36 12.09 -1.99
CA ILE A 4 -0.45 12.28 -3.12
C ILE A 4 1.02 12.38 -2.67
N GLU A 5 1.31 12.98 -1.52
CA GLU A 5 2.67 13.04 -0.99
C GLU A 5 3.16 11.67 -0.54
N ILE A 6 2.29 10.87 0.10
CA ILE A 6 2.57 9.48 0.46
C ILE A 6 2.92 8.68 -0.80
N ALA A 7 2.09 8.76 -1.84
CA ALA A 7 2.35 8.04 -3.10
C ALA A 7 3.65 8.51 -3.79
N LYS A 8 3.97 9.80 -3.77
CA LYS A 8 5.23 10.33 -4.31
C LYS A 8 6.45 9.85 -3.53
N GLU A 9 6.36 9.76 -2.21
CA GLU A 9 7.44 9.21 -1.36
C GLU A 9 7.66 7.72 -1.68
N LEU A 10 6.58 6.93 -1.79
CA LEU A 10 6.67 5.52 -2.20
C LEU A 10 7.26 5.38 -3.61
N LEU A 11 6.83 6.20 -4.58
CA LEU A 11 7.34 6.18 -5.96
C LEU A 11 8.86 6.44 -6.00
N LYS A 12 9.30 7.43 -5.24
CA LYS A 12 10.72 7.82 -5.13
C LYS A 12 11.58 6.69 -4.60
N ASN A 13 11.10 5.95 -3.60
CA ASN A 13 11.87 4.92 -2.90
C ASN A 13 11.73 3.51 -3.51
N SER A 14 10.64 3.22 -4.23
CA SER A 14 10.41 1.91 -4.86
C SER A 14 11.47 1.62 -5.92
N LEU A 15 11.89 0.36 -6.04
CA LEU A 15 12.94 -0.05 -6.97
C LEU A 15 12.40 -0.78 -8.20
N ASN A 16 11.32 -1.54 -8.03
CA ASN A 16 10.72 -2.35 -9.10
C ASN A 16 9.97 -1.46 -10.12
N ILE A 17 10.27 -1.61 -11.41
CA ILE A 17 9.67 -0.81 -12.48
C ILE A 17 8.15 -0.98 -12.60
N TYR A 18 7.63 -2.18 -12.39
CA TYR A 18 6.19 -2.45 -12.44
C TYR A 18 5.46 -1.78 -11.28
N ILE A 19 6.09 -1.75 -10.10
CA ILE A 19 5.56 -1.03 -8.94
C ILE A 19 5.56 0.47 -9.20
N LYS A 20 6.64 1.03 -9.77
CA LYS A 20 6.68 2.45 -10.12
C LYS A 20 5.56 2.84 -11.09
N ILE A 21 5.39 2.07 -12.17
CA ILE A 21 4.32 2.29 -13.15
C ILE A 21 2.95 2.30 -12.46
N LYS A 22 2.69 1.34 -11.56
CA LYS A 22 1.42 1.28 -10.82
C LYS A 22 1.21 2.50 -9.90
N ILE A 23 2.26 2.98 -9.23
CA ILE A 23 2.16 4.19 -8.39
C ILE A 23 1.95 5.43 -9.27
N GLU A 24 2.60 5.51 -10.44
CA GLU A 24 2.40 6.59 -11.41
C GLU A 24 0.98 6.60 -11.96
N GLU A 25 0.42 5.42 -12.30
CA GLU A 25 -0.98 5.25 -12.70
C GLU A 25 -1.94 5.66 -11.58
N TYR A 26 -1.66 5.29 -10.34
CA TYR A 26 -2.44 5.77 -9.19
C TYR A 26 -2.42 7.30 -9.10
N ILE A 27 -1.24 7.93 -9.24
CA ILE A 27 -1.11 9.38 -9.17
C ILE A 27 -1.85 10.07 -10.33
N SER A 28 -1.79 9.53 -11.55
CA SER A 28 -2.45 10.12 -12.71
C SER A 28 -3.99 10.01 -12.65
N HIS A 29 -4.50 9.00 -11.95
CA HIS A 29 -5.94 8.77 -11.77
C HIS A 29 -6.47 9.17 -10.38
N PHE A 30 -5.65 9.85 -9.57
CA PHE A 30 -5.98 10.12 -8.16
C PHE A 30 -7.34 10.79 -7.95
N GLU A 31 -7.63 11.87 -8.71
CA GLU A 31 -8.89 12.60 -8.59
C GLU A 31 -10.09 11.70 -8.93
N GLU A 32 -9.98 10.90 -9.99
CA GLU A 32 -11.06 9.98 -10.40
C GLU A 32 -11.33 8.89 -9.34
N ILE A 33 -10.27 8.42 -8.69
CA ILE A 33 -10.35 7.40 -7.63
C ILE A 33 -10.97 8.00 -6.36
N GLU A 34 -10.50 9.18 -5.92
CA GLU A 34 -10.99 9.88 -4.73
C GLU A 34 -12.47 10.27 -4.86
N GLU A 35 -12.90 10.69 -6.06
CA GLU A 35 -14.31 11.02 -6.35
C GLU A 35 -15.20 9.79 -6.55
N GLY A 36 -14.62 8.58 -6.61
CA GLY A 36 -15.36 7.35 -6.91
C GLY A 36 -15.90 7.27 -8.34
N SER A 37 -15.41 8.12 -9.25
CA SER A 37 -15.81 8.11 -10.67
C SER A 37 -14.99 7.11 -11.50
N TYR A 38 -13.84 6.67 -10.98
CA TYR A 38 -12.98 5.63 -11.58
C TYR A 38 -13.73 4.31 -11.82
N PHE A 39 -14.65 3.94 -10.92
CA PHE A 39 -15.49 2.73 -10.98
C PHE A 39 -16.43 2.69 -12.21
N ASN A 40 -16.84 3.85 -12.72
CA ASN A 40 -17.92 3.94 -13.70
C ASN A 40 -17.44 3.94 -15.15
N LYS A 41 -16.13 4.10 -15.39
CA LYS A 41 -15.61 4.39 -16.73
C LYS A 41 -15.17 3.16 -17.52
N LYS A 42 -14.82 2.04 -16.87
CA LYS A 42 -14.23 0.89 -17.57
C LYS A 42 -14.57 -0.40 -16.84
N ASN A 43 -14.79 -1.46 -17.62
CA ASN A 43 -14.68 -2.86 -17.19
C ASN A 43 -13.23 -3.16 -16.73
N HIS A 44 -12.72 -2.43 -15.74
CA HIS A 44 -11.49 -2.78 -15.08
C HIS A 44 -11.84 -3.91 -14.14
N GLU A 45 -11.61 -5.14 -14.60
CA GLU A 45 -11.57 -6.33 -13.73
C GLU A 45 -10.47 -6.23 -12.66
N ASP A 46 -9.63 -5.19 -12.74
CA ASP A 46 -8.48 -4.94 -11.88
C ASP A 46 -8.76 -3.81 -10.87
N ASP A 47 -9.22 -4.20 -9.67
CA ASP A 47 -9.41 -3.30 -8.53
C ASP A 47 -8.10 -2.81 -7.89
N SER A 48 -6.93 -3.13 -8.47
CA SER A 48 -5.69 -3.03 -7.73
C SER A 48 -5.22 -1.59 -7.47
N LEU A 49 -5.65 -0.60 -8.27
CA LEU A 49 -5.44 0.82 -7.93
C LEU A 49 -6.34 1.28 -6.78
N ILE A 50 -7.55 0.72 -6.67
CA ILE A 50 -8.48 1.04 -5.56
C ILE A 50 -7.94 0.44 -4.26
N ARG A 51 -7.42 -0.79 -4.31
CA ARG A 51 -6.79 -1.42 -3.13
C ARG A 51 -5.56 -0.63 -2.69
N PHE A 52 -4.73 -0.22 -3.64
CA PHE A 52 -3.61 0.65 -3.32
C PHE A 52 -4.08 2.01 -2.74
N HIS A 53 -5.14 2.60 -3.27
CA HIS A 53 -5.76 3.79 -2.69
C HIS A 53 -6.23 3.58 -1.25
N ASN A 54 -6.82 2.43 -0.93
CA ASN A 54 -7.20 2.10 0.45
C ASN A 54 -5.97 2.04 1.36
N CYS A 55 -4.85 1.43 0.92
CA CYS A 55 -3.59 1.44 1.67
C CYS A 55 -3.09 2.86 1.94
N ILE A 56 -3.06 3.73 0.92
CA ILE A 56 -2.62 5.13 1.05
C ILE A 56 -3.53 5.90 2.02
N THR A 57 -4.85 5.70 1.90
CA THR A 57 -5.84 6.31 2.79
C THR A 57 -5.63 5.87 4.23
N TYR A 58 -5.43 4.57 4.47
CA TYR A 58 -5.16 4.03 5.79
C TYR A 58 -3.89 4.61 6.41
N ILE A 59 -2.79 4.68 5.65
CA ILE A 59 -1.53 5.30 6.09
C ILE A 59 -1.75 6.77 6.49
N GLN A 60 -2.51 7.52 5.68
CA GLN A 60 -2.85 8.92 5.97
C GLN A 60 -3.68 9.03 7.25
N GLU A 61 -4.76 8.25 7.38
CA GLU A 61 -5.69 8.30 8.52
C GLU A 61 -5.03 7.90 9.83
N LYS A 62 -4.12 6.93 9.82
CA LYS A 62 -3.33 6.54 10.99
C LYS A 62 -2.19 7.50 11.31
N GLY A 63 -1.90 8.46 10.42
CA GLY A 63 -0.80 9.40 10.59
C GLY A 63 0.57 8.72 10.62
N PHE A 64 0.71 7.57 9.96
CA PHE A 64 1.97 6.82 9.94
C PHE A 64 3.03 7.55 9.11
N ASP A 65 4.26 7.65 9.63
CA ASP A 65 5.37 8.30 8.93
C ASP A 65 5.96 7.37 7.86
N ILE A 66 5.52 7.58 6.62
CA ILE A 66 5.92 6.78 5.47
C ILE A 66 7.28 7.20 4.86
N LYS A 67 7.99 8.18 5.44
CA LYS A 67 9.28 8.63 4.89
C LYS A 67 10.32 7.51 4.86
N GLY A 68 11.00 7.39 3.72
CA GLY A 68 12.00 6.34 3.49
C GLY A 68 11.43 4.94 3.27
N TRP A 69 10.11 4.78 3.28
CA TRP A 69 9.46 3.52 2.91
C TRP A 69 9.26 3.43 1.40
N MET A 70 9.32 2.21 0.88
CA MET A 70 8.95 1.85 -0.48
C MET A 70 7.78 0.88 -0.48
N LEU A 71 7.04 0.84 -1.59
CA LEU A 71 6.23 -0.32 -1.91
C LEU A 71 7.17 -1.34 -2.56
N TYR A 72 7.45 -2.42 -1.83
CA TYR A 72 8.45 -3.40 -2.23
C TYR A 72 7.90 -4.33 -3.31
N GLU A 73 6.73 -4.91 -3.04
CA GLU A 73 6.05 -5.83 -3.94
C GLU A 73 4.54 -5.90 -3.64
N ILE A 74 3.80 -6.50 -4.57
CA ILE A 74 2.39 -6.85 -4.43
C ILE A 74 2.31 -8.32 -4.87
N PRO A 75 2.56 -9.28 -3.95
CA PRO A 75 2.74 -10.67 -4.32
C PRO A 75 1.41 -11.32 -4.73
N ILE A 76 0.30 -10.81 -4.21
CA ILE A 76 -1.06 -11.17 -4.58
C ILE A 76 -1.93 -9.91 -4.59
N TYR A 77 -3.03 -9.93 -5.35
CA TYR A 77 -3.83 -8.74 -5.67
C TYR A 77 -4.30 -7.91 -4.45
N TYR A 78 -4.37 -8.50 -3.25
CA TYR A 78 -4.80 -7.83 -2.03
C TYR A 78 -3.64 -7.43 -1.09
N SER A 79 -2.44 -7.99 -1.23
CA SER A 79 -1.34 -7.80 -0.26
C SER A 79 -0.33 -6.79 -0.79
N HIS A 80 -0.06 -5.74 -0.01
CA HIS A 80 0.87 -4.66 -0.38
C HIS A 80 2.01 -4.62 0.63
N CYS A 81 3.21 -5.02 0.21
CA CYS A 81 4.37 -5.16 1.09
C CYS A 81 5.20 -3.89 1.12
N PHE A 82 5.41 -3.32 2.30
CA PHE A 82 6.18 -2.10 2.50
C PHE A 82 7.52 -2.42 3.17
N TYR A 83 8.57 -1.77 2.68
CA TYR A 83 9.93 -1.96 3.19
C TYR A 83 10.61 -0.61 3.40
N ASN A 84 11.35 -0.47 4.51
CA ASN A 84 12.24 0.65 4.72
C ASN A 84 13.69 0.17 4.67
N GLU A 85 14.40 0.53 3.61
CA GLU A 85 15.77 0.06 3.39
C GLU A 85 16.75 0.57 4.45
N ASN A 86 16.50 1.74 5.03
CA ASN A 86 17.39 2.33 6.04
C ASN A 86 17.29 1.62 7.39
N THR A 87 16.11 1.09 7.74
CA THR A 87 15.86 0.44 9.03
C THR A 87 15.75 -1.08 8.93
N GLY A 88 15.61 -1.62 7.72
CA GLY A 88 15.34 -3.04 7.47
C GLY A 88 13.92 -3.47 7.86
N GLN A 89 13.05 -2.54 8.27
CA GLN A 89 11.71 -2.83 8.77
C GLN A 89 10.73 -3.11 7.64
N ARG A 90 9.73 -3.93 7.93
CA ARG A 90 8.69 -4.37 7.00
C ARG A 90 7.32 -4.37 7.66
N PHE A 91 6.30 -4.12 6.87
CA PHE A 91 4.91 -4.42 7.19
C PHE A 91 4.13 -4.58 5.89
N ASP A 92 3.01 -5.29 5.98
CA ASP A 92 2.10 -5.46 4.86
C ASP A 92 0.77 -4.76 5.18
N LEU A 93 0.08 -4.31 4.14
CA LEU A 93 -1.32 -3.90 4.22
C LEU A 93 -2.13 -4.78 3.28
N MET A 94 -3.05 -5.52 3.86
CA MET A 94 -4.00 -6.36 3.13
C MET A 94 -5.30 -5.62 2.87
N VAL A 95 -5.84 -5.78 1.66
CA VAL A 95 -7.15 -5.24 1.25
C VAL A 95 -7.94 -6.33 0.56
N LEU A 96 -8.46 -7.30 1.32
CA LEU A 96 -9.25 -8.41 0.77
C LEU A 96 -10.58 -7.87 0.22
N ASN A 97 -11.28 -7.10 1.04
CA ASN A 97 -12.48 -6.36 0.67
C ASN A 97 -12.13 -4.89 0.44
N ILE A 98 -12.69 -4.27 -0.59
CA ILE A 98 -12.48 -2.84 -0.85
C ILE A 98 -12.98 -2.02 0.33
N GLY A 99 -12.14 -1.08 0.79
CA GLY A 99 -12.42 -0.25 1.96
C GLY A 99 -12.00 -0.85 3.31
N GLU A 100 -11.62 -2.13 3.36
CA GLU A 100 -11.12 -2.77 4.58
C GLU A 100 -9.61 -3.00 4.47
N VAL A 101 -8.85 -2.28 5.30
CA VAL A 101 -7.38 -2.41 5.35
C VAL A 101 -6.95 -3.07 6.65
N ILE A 102 -6.21 -4.16 6.54
CA ILE A 102 -5.70 -4.94 7.66
C ILE A 102 -4.17 -4.89 7.63
N PRO A 103 -3.51 -4.28 8.63
CA PRO A 103 -2.07 -4.43 8.81
C PRO A 103 -1.71 -5.90 8.98
N ALA A 104 -0.62 -6.33 8.36
CA ALA A 104 -0.18 -7.71 8.42
C ALA A 104 1.34 -7.83 8.47
N TYR A 105 1.79 -9.00 8.91
CA TYR A 105 3.19 -9.37 8.94
C TYR A 105 3.36 -10.82 8.52
N ILE A 106 4.55 -11.16 8.04
CA ILE A 106 4.91 -12.54 7.74
C ILE A 106 5.50 -13.20 8.99
N ASP A 107 4.98 -14.37 9.33
CA ASP A 107 5.44 -15.24 10.41
C ASP A 107 5.70 -16.64 9.86
N TYR A 108 6.97 -17.07 9.78
CA TYR A 108 7.37 -18.36 9.21
C TYR A 108 6.71 -18.73 7.87
N SER A 109 6.57 -17.75 6.96
CA SER A 109 5.91 -17.86 5.64
C SER A 109 4.38 -17.81 5.64
N GLU A 110 3.74 -17.54 6.78
CA GLU A 110 2.30 -17.28 6.85
C GLU A 110 2.04 -15.79 7.04
N GLU A 111 1.07 -15.25 6.30
CA GLU A 111 0.54 -13.89 6.53
C GLU A 111 -0.34 -13.89 7.79
N LYS A 112 -0.08 -12.96 8.71
CA LYS A 112 -0.77 -12.81 9.99
C LYS A 112 -1.28 -11.39 10.15
N ASP A 113 -2.51 -11.26 10.62
CA ASP A 113 -3.13 -9.98 10.94
C ASP A 113 -2.45 -9.31 12.14
N ALA A 114 -2.42 -7.98 12.11
CA ALA A 114 -2.03 -7.10 13.21
C ALA A 114 -3.06 -5.98 13.38
N GLU A 115 -3.17 -5.43 14.59
CA GLU A 115 -4.11 -4.34 14.87
C GLU A 115 -3.59 -3.00 14.34
N THR A 116 -2.26 -2.82 14.27
CA THR A 116 -1.61 -1.59 13.79
C THR A 116 -0.39 -1.87 12.92
N ILE A 117 0.07 -0.85 12.19
CA ILE A 117 1.32 -0.93 11.41
C ILE A 117 2.52 -1.15 12.34
N GLU A 118 2.56 -0.47 13.49
CA GLU A 118 3.64 -0.62 14.46
C GLU A 118 3.71 -2.03 15.05
N GLU A 119 2.55 -2.64 15.30
CA GLU A 119 2.47 -4.03 15.72
C GLU A 119 2.98 -4.98 14.62
N ALA A 120 2.52 -4.79 13.38
CA ALA A 120 3.00 -5.56 12.23
C ALA A 120 4.52 -5.47 12.10
N ILE A 121 5.09 -4.26 12.15
CA ILE A 121 6.55 -4.04 12.12
C ILE A 121 7.26 -4.79 13.24
N LYS A 122 6.72 -4.73 14.47
CA LYS A 122 7.34 -5.38 15.63
C LYS A 122 7.31 -6.90 15.54
N LYS A 123 6.26 -7.46 14.96
CA LYS A 123 6.04 -8.90 14.85
C LYS A 123 6.60 -9.50 13.56
N TYR A 124 6.99 -8.68 12.59
CA TYR A 124 7.54 -9.11 11.32
C TYR A 124 8.82 -9.93 11.54
N ALA A 125 8.68 -11.25 11.54
CA ALA A 125 9.75 -12.20 11.75
C ALA A 125 10.27 -12.59 10.37
N VAL A 126 11.52 -12.21 10.08
CA VAL A 126 12.26 -12.67 8.89
C VAL A 126 13.25 -13.74 9.32
#